data_AF-A0A2X3B8S7-F1
#
_entry.id   AF-A0A2X3B8S7-F1
#
_cell.length_a   1.000
_cell.length_b   1.000
_cell.length_c   1.000
_cell.angle_alpha   90.00
_cell.angle_beta   90.00
_cell.angle_gamma   90.00
#
_symmetry.space_group_name_H-M   'P 1'
#
loop_
_entity.id
_entity.type
_entity.pdbx_description
1 polymer ?
#
loop_
_entity_poly.entity_id
_entity_poly.type
_entity_poly.pdbx_seq_one_letter_code
_entity_poly.pdbx_strand_id
1 'polypeptide(L)' 'MAKKVKTILIDDIDSSDAAETVAFSLDNVNYEIDLNAAHAKELRDSLQRWIDAGRKVSGRRRRALPRR' A
#
# COMPACT_ATOMS: atom_id res chain seq x y z
N MET A 1 -11.23 32.06 19.56
CA MET A 1 -10.04 31.18 19.55
C MET A 1 -10.17 30.24 18.36
N ALA A 2 -9.18 30.18 17.47
CA ALA A 2 -9.23 29.32 16.27
C ALA A 2 -8.18 28.21 16.39
N LYS A 3 -8.59 26.95 16.19
CA LYS A 3 -7.69 25.78 16.12
C LYS A 3 -7.45 25.44 14.66
N LYS A 4 -6.18 25.29 14.26
CA LYS A 4 -5.80 24.83 12.91
C LYS A 4 -5.42 23.36 13.03
N VAL A 5 -6.23 22.47 12.47
CA VAL A 5 -5.95 21.03 12.43
C VAL A 5 -5.17 20.75 11.14
N LYS A 6 -3.96 20.20 11.26
CA LYS A 6 -3.13 19.77 10.11
C LYS A 6 -3.13 18.25 10.08
N THR A 7 -3.78 17.66 9.09
CA THR A 7 -3.70 16.22 8.82
C THR A 7 -2.40 15.98 8.06
N ILE A 8 -1.51 15.15 8.60
CA ILE A 8 -0.23 14.78 7.98
C ILE A 8 -0.26 13.25 7.84
N LEU A 9 0.08 12.75 6.65
CA LEU A 9 0.33 11.34 6.43
C LEU A 9 1.76 11.05 6.92
N ILE A 10 1.91 10.09 7.82
CA ILE A 10 3.17 9.78 8.47
C ILE A 10 3.60 8.38 8.03
N ASP A 11 4.89 8.23 7.76
CA ASP A 11 5.51 6.96 7.41
C ASP A 11 5.51 6.01 8.62
N ASP A 12 4.98 4.80 8.45
CA ASP A 12 4.85 3.81 9.50
C ASP A 12 6.19 3.19 9.95
N ILE A 13 7.27 3.35 9.17
CA ILE A 13 8.61 2.80 9.45
C ILE A 13 9.46 3.77 10.27
N ASP A 14 9.53 5.03 9.84
CA ASP A 14 10.46 6.01 10.41
C ASP A 14 9.79 7.28 10.94
N SER A 15 8.45 7.35 10.88
CA SER A 15 7.66 8.51 11.30
C SER A 15 7.96 9.81 10.53
N SER A 16 8.56 9.72 9.34
CA SER A 16 8.72 10.84 8.41
C SER A 16 7.42 11.18 7.67
N ASP A 17 7.46 12.16 6.75
CA ASP A 17 6.31 12.46 5.90
C ASP A 17 6.10 11.31 4.88
N ALA A 18 4.95 10.64 4.96
CA ALA A 18 4.58 9.62 4.00
C ALA A 18 4.07 10.24 2.69
N ALA A 19 4.33 9.52 1.60
CA ALA A 19 3.94 9.91 0.24
C ALA A 19 2.72 9.12 -0.26
N GLU A 20 2.62 7.85 0.10
CA GLU A 20 1.57 6.95 -0.39
C GLU A 20 1.27 5.80 0.59
N THR A 21 0.04 5.29 0.54
CA THR A 21 -0.35 4.04 1.19
C THR A 21 -0.14 2.88 0.22
N VAL A 22 0.66 1.88 0.60
CA VAL A 22 0.93 0.69 -0.22
C VAL A 22 0.16 -0.50 0.33
N ALA A 23 -0.70 -1.10 -0.50
CA ALA A 23 -1.38 -2.34 -0.19
C ALA A 23 -0.55 -3.55 -0.67
N PHE A 24 -0.35 -4.53 0.21
CA PHE A 24 0.34 -5.78 -0.10
C PHE A 24 -0.30 -6.96 0.63
N SER A 25 0.07 -8.18 0.25
CA SER A 25 -0.46 -9.38 0.89
C SER A 25 0.58 -10.47 1.04
N LEU A 26 0.44 -11.25 2.11
CA LEU A 26 1.26 -12.41 2.44
C LEU A 26 0.36 -13.46 3.10
N ASP A 27 0.47 -14.71 2.67
CA ASP A 27 -0.31 -15.83 3.23
C ASP A 27 -1.83 -15.56 3.31
N ASN A 28 -2.37 -14.89 2.27
CA ASN A 28 -3.78 -14.52 2.15
C ASN A 28 -4.27 -13.50 3.22
N VAL A 29 -3.34 -12.85 3.92
CA VAL A 29 -3.61 -11.69 4.78
C VAL A 29 -3.26 -10.42 4.00
N ASN A 30 -4.17 -9.44 4.03
CA ASN A 30 -3.98 -8.15 3.36
C ASN A 30 -3.48 -7.13 4.38
N TYR A 31 -2.48 -6.36 3.98
CA TYR A 31 -1.86 -5.30 4.78
C TYR A 31 -1.86 -4.00 3.98
N GLU A 32 -1.90 -2.90 4.71
CA GLU A 32 -1.70 -1.55 4.19
C GLU A 32 -0.62 -0.89 5.06
N ILE A 33 0.23 -0.08 4.43
CA ILE A 33 1.31 0.64 5.11
C ILE A 33 1.50 2.01 4.47
N ASP A 34 1.58 3.06 5.28
CA ASP A 34 1.88 4.41 4.82
C ASP A 34 3.39 4.60 4.75
N LEU A 35 3.90 4.94 3.56
CA LEU A 35 5.33 5.00 3.29
C LEU A 35 5.70 6.28 2.52
N ASN A 36 6.90 6.77 2.77
CA ASN A 36 7.57 7.74 1.92
C ASN A 36 8.05 7.08 0.62
N ALA A 37 8.44 7.90 -0.35
CA ALA A 37 8.79 7.41 -1.69
C ALA A 37 9.99 6.44 -1.70
N ALA A 38 10.92 6.54 -0.74
CA ALA A 38 12.08 5.67 -0.66
C ALA A 38 11.67 4.29 -0.12
N HIS A 39 10.96 4.23 1.00
CA HIS A 39 10.49 2.96 1.58
C HIS A 39 9.47 2.27 0.68
N ALA A 40 8.60 3.02 0.03
CA ALA A 40 7.65 2.46 -0.94
C ALA A 40 8.36 1.84 -2.15
N LYS A 41 9.52 2.38 -2.56
CA LYS A 41 10.37 1.78 -3.59
C LYS A 41 11.07 0.53 -3.06
N GLU A 42 11.64 0.59 -1.87
CA GLU A 42 12.33 -0.54 -1.21
C GLU A 42 11.41 -1.77 -1.07
N LEU A 43 10.15 -1.56 -0.66
CA LEU A 43 9.16 -2.62 -0.56
C LEU A 43 8.91 -3.29 -1.92
N ARG A 44 8.74 -2.50 -2.98
CA ARG A 44 8.50 -3.00 -4.34
C ARG A 44 9.71 -3.76 -4.89
N ASP A 45 10.91 -3.23 -4.67
CA ASP A 45 12.16 -3.87 -5.09
C ASP A 45 12.38 -5.20 -4.35
N SER A 46 12.08 -5.24 -3.05
CA SER A 46 12.19 -6.47 -2.23
C SER A 46 11.25 -7.57 -2.69
N LEU A 47 10.06 -7.20 -3.20
CA LEU A 47 9.09 -8.14 -3.75
C LEU A 47 9.40 -8.56 -5.20
N GLN A 48 10.19 -7.77 -5.93
CA GLN A 48 10.42 -7.94 -7.36
C GLN A 48 10.87 -9.36 -7.73
N ARG A 49 11.87 -9.91 -7.01
CA ARG A 49 12.37 -11.27 -7.25
C ARG A 49 11.27 -12.34 -7.19
N TRP A 50 10.35 -12.22 -6.23
CA TRP A 50 9.26 -13.16 -6.03
C TRP A 50 8.14 -12.98 -7.05
N ILE A 51 7.89 -11.73 -7.44
CA ILE A 51 6.94 -11.38 -8.51
C ILE A 51 7.42 -11.96 -9.84
N ASP A 52 8.72 -11.84 -10.15
CA ASP A 52 9.31 -12.33 -11.40
C ASP A 52 9.30 -13.85 -11.51
N ALA A 53 9.55 -14.55 -10.39
CA ALA A 53 9.47 -16.01 -10.34
C ALA A 53 8.01 -16.53 -10.22
N GLY A 54 7.10 -15.67 -9.78
CA GLY A 54 5.71 -16.00 -9.51
C GLY A 54 4.84 -15.96 -10.76
N ARG A 55 3.59 -16.40 -10.60
CA ARG A 55 2.54 -16.21 -11.60
C ARG A 55 1.40 -15.41 -11.00
N LYS A 56 0.79 -14.53 -11.79
CA LYS A 56 -0.43 -13.84 -11.40
C LYS A 56 -1.57 -14.86 -11.27
N VAL A 57 -1.94 -15.18 -10.04
CA VAL A 57 -3.16 -15.92 -9.72
C VAL A 57 -4.31 -14.92 -9.72
N SER A 58 -4.73 -14.45 -10.90
CA SER A 58 -5.71 -13.37 -11.00
C SER A 58 -6.95 -13.67 -10.13
N GLY A 59 -7.21 -12.84 -9.12
CA GLY A 59 -8.54 -12.70 -8.57
C GLY A 59 -9.41 -12.12 -9.68
N ARG A 60 -10.31 -12.91 -10.24
CA ARG A 60 -11.38 -12.43 -11.10
C ARG A 60 -12.03 -11.25 -10.36
N ARG A 61 -11.78 -10.01 -10.81
CA ARG A 61 -12.53 -8.83 -10.34
C ARG A 61 -14.00 -9.26 -10.34
N ARG A 62 -14.61 -9.39 -9.16
CA ARG A 62 -16.07 -9.47 -9.06
C ARG A 62 -16.53 -8.20 -9.76
N ARG A 63 -17.01 -8.35 -10.99
CA ARG A 63 -17.69 -7.30 -11.74
C ARG A 63 -18.73 -6.77 -10.78
N ALA A 64 -18.52 -5.57 -10.24
CA ALA A 64 -19.53 -4.91 -9.43
C ALA A 64 -20.79 -4.91 -10.27
N LEU A 65 -21.79 -5.68 -9.84
CA LEU A 65 -23.10 -5.67 -10.48
C LEU A 65 -23.61 -4.23 -10.37
N PRO A 66 -24.13 -3.63 -11.46
CA PRO A 66 -24.69 -2.29 -11.38
C PRO A 66 -25.83 -2.32 -10.35
N ARG A 67 -25.72 -1.48 -9.32
CA ARG A 67 -26.82 -1.24 -8.39
C ARG A 67 -27.94 -0.62 -9.23
N ARG A 68 -29.02 -1.36 -9.42
CA ARG A 68 -30.30 -0.85 -9.93
C ARG A 68 -31.05 -0.16 -8.82
#